data_AF-A0A3D1PDN5-F1
#
_entry.id   AF-A0A3D1PDN5-F1
#
_cell.length_a   1.000
_cell.length_b   1.000
_cell.length_c   1.000
_cell.angle_alpha   90.00
_cell.angle_beta   90.00
_cell.angle_gamma   90.00
#
_symmetry.space_group_name_H-M   'P 1'
#
loop_
_entity.id
_entity.type
_entity.pdbx_description
1 polymer ?
#
loop_
_entity_poly.entity_id
_entity_poly.type
_entity_poly.pdbx_seq_one_letter_code
_entity_poly.pdbx_strand_id
1 'polypeptide(L)'
;MSAITDSRLMNTAINLDYNRAEQQFIQLLETEDLDKQLNAGSSIASEFEAAIALAIKQAYAEKNSSDAAHLFLQRVLYRINRLKLFWYDDLRHYTNERSEYLHSIRDRIEASWQEWELSHLDVAALQKLDVEAVKQALISRGEADLNPPLSADSRYLREEMSEAGYRRVLAIGSFDGLVEGSRMCSILGGAANEVQATLFRVLLEEYGNGRLSRKHSTYFAQMLSEFGMHTEPEAYFDLVPWEVLAAANHNFLLTERKRYFLRYNGGLTYFEVAGPAAYRNYLAAAQRLELSQAAMGYWELHIREDERHGRWMLDDVAMPLADRYPDDAWELVLGYDQEKLMGDRAGSAVVRSAKDAERAAK
;
A
#
# COMPACT_ATOMS: atom_id res chain seq x y z
N MET A 1 -14.10 56.21 17.31
CA MET A 1 -13.66 56.39 15.91
C MET A 1 -12.21 55.96 15.80
N SER A 2 -11.97 54.98 14.93
CA SER A 2 -10.68 54.54 14.38
C SER A 2 -9.60 54.02 15.33
N ALA A 3 -9.64 52.71 15.58
CA ALA A 3 -8.43 51.94 15.84
C ALA A 3 -7.74 51.66 14.49
N ILE A 4 -6.60 52.31 14.26
CA ILE A 4 -5.62 51.90 13.26
C ILE A 4 -4.71 50.90 13.98
N THR A 5 -5.02 49.62 13.84
CA THR A 5 -4.05 48.55 14.09
C THR A 5 -3.57 48.03 12.75
N ASP A 6 -2.47 48.62 12.32
CA ASP A 6 -1.53 48.04 11.39
C ASP A 6 -0.96 46.76 12.02
N SER A 7 -1.30 45.60 11.48
CA SER A 7 -0.43 44.43 11.62
C SER A 7 -0.55 43.58 10.38
N ARG A 8 0.46 43.73 9.53
CA ARG A 8 0.87 42.94 8.38
C ARG A 8 1.04 41.43 8.69
N LEU A 9 -0.03 40.77 9.12
CA LEU A 9 -0.09 39.32 9.37
C LEU A 9 -1.24 38.64 8.60
N MET A 10 -1.77 39.32 7.58
CA MET A 10 -2.72 38.75 6.62
C MET A 10 -2.11 38.78 5.22
N ASN A 11 -1.05 38.01 4.99
CA ASN A 11 -0.74 37.46 3.66
C ASN A 11 0.51 36.57 3.72
N THR A 12 0.31 35.26 3.66
CA THR A 12 1.19 34.28 2.98
C THR A 12 0.50 32.92 3.07
N ALA A 13 -0.65 32.80 2.41
CA ALA A 13 -1.03 31.48 1.89
C ALA A 13 -0.03 31.18 0.77
N ILE A 14 1.16 30.72 1.14
CA ILE A 14 2.10 30.13 0.20
C ILE A 14 1.33 28.93 -0.35
N ASN A 15 0.87 29.05 -1.60
CA ASN A 15 0.38 27.91 -2.35
C ASN A 15 1.62 27.05 -2.59
N LEU A 16 1.90 26.18 -1.63
CA LEU A 16 3.14 25.43 -1.54
C LEU A 16 3.07 24.37 -2.64
N ASP A 17 4.01 24.46 -3.58
CA ASP A 17 4.07 23.54 -4.70
C ASP A 17 4.66 22.21 -4.22
N TYR A 18 3.79 21.23 -3.97
CA TYR A 18 4.21 19.89 -3.55
C TYR A 18 5.08 19.19 -4.60
N ASN A 19 4.99 19.55 -5.88
CA ASN A 19 5.91 19.01 -6.88
C ASN A 19 7.32 19.54 -6.63
N ARG A 20 7.47 20.84 -6.36
CA ARG A 20 8.76 21.42 -5.98
C ARG A 20 9.30 20.76 -4.70
N ALA A 21 8.47 20.55 -3.68
CA ALA A 21 8.89 19.90 -2.45
C ALA A 21 9.31 18.43 -2.69
N GLU A 22 8.64 17.71 -3.58
CA GLU A 22 9.04 16.34 -3.97
C GLU A 22 10.41 16.36 -4.69
N GLN A 23 10.64 17.31 -5.60
CA GLN A 23 11.96 17.45 -6.26
C GLN A 23 13.07 17.78 -5.26
N GLN A 24 12.79 18.62 -4.27
CA GLN A 24 13.72 18.89 -3.17
C GLN A 24 14.04 17.62 -2.38
N PHE A 25 13.03 16.78 -2.12
CA PHE A 25 13.26 15.50 -1.45
C PHE A 25 14.11 14.54 -2.28
N ILE A 26 13.87 14.43 -3.59
CA ILE A 26 14.69 13.59 -4.49
C ILE A 26 16.15 14.06 -4.46
N GLN A 27 16.38 15.38 -4.51
CA GLN A 27 17.72 15.93 -4.40
C GLN A 27 18.40 15.58 -3.06
N LEU A 28 17.66 15.66 -1.94
CA LEU A 28 18.18 15.26 -0.63
C LEU A 28 18.50 13.75 -0.60
N LEU A 29 17.62 12.92 -1.16
CA LEU A 29 17.78 11.47 -1.22
C LEU A 29 19.05 11.04 -1.99
N GLU A 30 19.43 11.79 -3.01
CA GLU A 30 20.63 11.54 -3.84
C GLU A 30 21.90 12.22 -3.30
N THR A 31 21.80 13.01 -2.23
CA THR A 31 22.94 13.74 -1.66
C THR A 31 23.89 12.78 -0.95
N GLU A 32 25.15 12.73 -1.38
CA GLU A 32 26.21 11.94 -0.74
C GLU A 32 26.51 12.48 0.67
N ASP A 33 26.71 11.61 1.66
CA ASP A 33 26.90 11.99 3.07
C ASP A 33 25.78 12.92 3.61
N LEU A 34 24.52 12.67 3.25
CA LEU A 34 23.36 13.55 3.54
C LEU A 34 23.36 14.11 4.97
N ASP A 35 23.43 13.25 5.99
CA ASP A 35 23.35 13.69 7.39
C ASP A 35 24.49 14.66 7.76
N LYS A 36 25.69 14.45 7.21
CA LYS A 36 26.84 15.34 7.42
C LYS A 36 26.65 16.68 6.74
N GLN A 37 26.07 16.70 5.54
CA GLN A 37 25.77 17.95 4.83
C GLN A 37 24.69 18.75 5.55
N LEU A 38 23.66 18.09 6.10
CA LEU A 38 22.60 18.75 6.85
C LEU A 38 23.10 19.40 8.14
N ASN A 39 24.11 18.81 8.81
CA ASN A 39 24.75 19.42 9.98
C ASN A 39 25.43 20.77 9.67
N ALA A 40 25.80 21.02 8.41
CA ALA A 40 26.35 22.32 7.97
C ALA A 40 25.26 23.36 7.64
N GLY A 41 23.98 22.96 7.71
CA GLY A 41 22.82 23.77 7.36
C GLY A 41 22.42 23.62 5.89
N SER A 42 21.12 23.40 5.65
CA SER A 42 20.55 23.28 4.30
C SER A 42 19.23 24.03 4.19
N SER A 43 19.18 25.03 3.30
CA SER A 43 17.94 25.75 2.99
C SER A 43 16.92 24.84 2.31
N ILE A 44 17.38 23.88 1.48
CA ILE A 44 16.55 22.89 0.80
C ILE A 44 15.84 22.01 1.84
N ALA A 45 16.56 21.50 2.83
CA ALA A 45 15.97 20.69 3.90
C ALA A 45 14.96 21.50 4.73
N SER A 46 15.29 22.76 5.05
CA SER A 46 14.39 23.65 5.79
C SER A 46 13.08 23.92 5.04
N GLU A 47 13.15 24.19 3.74
CA GLU A 47 11.97 24.39 2.88
C GLU A 47 11.13 23.11 2.76
N PHE A 48 11.79 21.96 2.55
CA PHE A 48 11.13 20.67 2.46
C PHE A 48 10.43 20.29 3.77
N GLU A 49 11.07 20.50 4.93
CA GLU A 49 10.47 20.22 6.23
C GLU A 49 9.27 21.11 6.54
N ALA A 50 9.29 22.37 6.08
CA ALA A 50 8.13 23.25 6.18
C ALA A 50 6.97 22.74 5.29
N ALA A 51 7.28 22.22 4.10
CA ALA A 51 6.30 21.56 3.24
C ALA A 51 5.67 20.32 3.91
N ILE A 52 6.49 19.47 4.55
CA ILE A 52 6.01 18.30 5.31
C ILE A 52 5.08 18.73 6.45
N ALA A 53 5.48 19.73 7.25
CA ALA A 53 4.66 20.20 8.37
C ALA A 53 3.30 20.74 7.91
N LEU A 54 3.27 21.49 6.80
CA LEU A 54 2.02 21.97 6.20
C LEU A 54 1.17 20.81 5.66
N ALA A 55 1.79 19.88 4.93
CA ALA A 55 1.10 18.74 4.34
C ALA A 55 0.47 17.84 5.41
N ILE A 56 1.17 17.56 6.51
CA ILE A 56 0.62 16.78 7.64
C ILE A 56 -0.66 17.43 8.16
N LYS A 57 -0.65 18.76 8.34
CA LYS A 57 -1.82 19.49 8.81
C LYS A 57 -2.98 19.39 7.81
N GLN A 58 -2.71 19.60 6.52
CA GLN A 58 -3.72 19.57 5.45
C GLN A 58 -4.27 18.16 5.16
N ALA A 59 -3.46 17.12 5.35
CA ALA A 59 -3.88 15.73 5.12
C ALA A 59 -4.66 15.19 6.33
N TYR A 60 -4.18 15.43 7.55
CA TYR A 60 -4.61 14.64 8.72
C TYR A 60 -5.32 15.44 9.82
N ALA A 61 -5.12 16.76 9.91
CA ALA A 61 -5.65 17.56 11.02
C ALA A 61 -6.85 18.45 10.64
N GLU A 62 -6.97 18.81 9.36
CA GLU A 62 -8.05 19.69 8.87
C GLU A 62 -9.29 18.89 8.46
N LYS A 63 -10.49 19.47 8.67
CA LYS A 63 -11.76 18.81 8.32
C LYS A 63 -11.88 18.48 6.83
N ASN A 64 -11.24 19.28 5.97
CA ASN A 64 -11.20 19.06 4.53
C ASN A 64 -9.81 18.57 4.17
N SER A 65 -9.65 17.26 4.17
CA SER A 65 -8.40 16.60 3.84
C SER A 65 -8.00 16.88 2.38
N SER A 66 -6.72 17.18 2.14
CA SER A 66 -6.18 17.49 0.82
C SER A 66 -5.55 16.26 0.16
N ASP A 67 -6.13 15.79 -0.95
CA ASP A 67 -5.58 14.69 -1.77
C ASP A 67 -4.14 14.97 -2.25
N ALA A 68 -3.83 16.23 -2.55
CA ALA A 68 -2.48 16.63 -2.97
C ALA A 68 -1.47 16.52 -1.82
N ALA A 69 -1.89 16.83 -0.58
CA ALA A 69 -1.06 16.68 0.60
C ALA A 69 -0.83 15.20 0.93
N HIS A 70 -1.87 14.36 0.85
CA HIS A 70 -1.72 12.91 0.97
C HIS A 70 -0.75 12.36 -0.06
N LEU A 71 -0.94 12.70 -1.35
CA LEU A 71 -0.08 12.21 -2.43
C LEU A 71 1.39 12.56 -2.17
N PHE A 72 1.66 13.82 -1.81
CA PHE A 72 3.02 14.26 -1.48
C PHE A 72 3.64 13.45 -0.34
N LEU A 73 2.93 13.32 0.79
CA LEU A 73 3.42 12.59 1.96
C LEU A 73 3.65 11.11 1.66
N GLN A 74 2.72 10.47 0.93
CA GLN A 74 2.81 9.06 0.59
C GLN A 74 3.91 8.77 -0.44
N ARG A 75 4.20 9.70 -1.36
CA ARG A 75 5.35 9.61 -2.26
C ARG A 75 6.68 9.74 -1.51
N VAL A 76 6.77 10.67 -0.55
CA VAL A 76 7.96 10.80 0.31
C VAL A 76 8.17 9.50 1.10
N LEU A 77 7.13 8.98 1.77
CA LEU A 77 7.20 7.70 2.48
C LEU A 77 7.63 6.55 1.58
N TYR A 78 7.03 6.44 0.39
CA TYR A 78 7.36 5.38 -0.54
C TYR A 78 8.82 5.43 -0.96
N ARG A 79 9.34 6.61 -1.30
CA ARG A 79 10.76 6.77 -1.70
C ARG A 79 11.73 6.42 -0.57
N ILE A 80 11.37 6.68 0.70
CA ILE A 80 12.15 6.21 1.85
C ILE A 80 12.05 4.69 1.97
N ASN A 81 10.84 4.14 1.89
CA ASN A 81 10.58 2.70 2.00
C ASN A 81 11.18 1.89 0.85
N ARG A 82 11.31 2.49 -0.34
CA ARG A 82 11.96 1.92 -1.52
C ARG A 82 13.37 1.43 -1.20
N LEU A 83 14.11 2.13 -0.33
CA LEU A 83 15.47 1.78 0.08
C LEU A 83 15.55 0.44 0.84
N LYS A 84 14.42 -0.09 1.33
CA LYS A 84 14.36 -1.38 2.03
C LYS A 84 14.31 -2.57 1.07
N LEU A 85 14.08 -2.33 -0.21
CA LEU A 85 14.04 -3.34 -1.26
C LEU A 85 15.22 -3.14 -2.20
N PHE A 86 15.63 -4.21 -2.88
CA PHE A 86 16.70 -4.16 -3.87
C PHE A 86 16.15 -4.19 -5.29
N TRP A 87 16.50 -3.19 -6.10
CA TRP A 87 15.89 -2.90 -7.40
C TRP A 87 16.78 -3.20 -8.60
N TYR A 88 18.01 -3.66 -8.37
CA TYR A 88 19.01 -3.90 -9.43
C TYR A 88 19.34 -2.65 -10.27
N ASP A 89 19.20 -1.47 -9.69
CA ASP A 89 19.62 -0.18 -10.22
C ASP A 89 21.01 0.23 -9.67
N ASP A 90 21.43 1.48 -9.92
CA ASP A 90 22.73 1.98 -9.47
C ASP A 90 22.85 1.93 -7.94
N LEU A 91 23.93 1.32 -7.45
CA LEU A 91 24.16 1.15 -6.00
C LEU A 91 24.24 2.48 -5.23
N ARG A 92 24.51 3.59 -5.91
CA ARG A 92 24.51 4.93 -5.29
C ARG A 92 23.11 5.35 -4.82
N HIS A 93 22.03 4.76 -5.34
CA HIS A 93 20.67 5.03 -4.89
C HIS A 93 20.39 4.55 -3.46
N TYR A 94 21.23 3.67 -2.89
CA TYR A 94 21.09 3.14 -1.53
C TYR A 94 21.95 3.88 -0.50
N THR A 95 22.74 4.87 -0.91
CA THR A 95 23.73 5.58 -0.07
C THR A 95 23.13 6.07 1.25
N ASN A 96 21.87 6.51 1.22
CA ASN A 96 21.19 7.09 2.36
C ASN A 96 20.22 6.13 3.09
N GLU A 97 20.27 4.81 2.82
CA GLU A 97 19.35 3.81 3.43
C GLU A 97 19.39 3.78 4.97
N ARG A 98 20.48 4.27 5.58
CA ARG A 98 20.65 4.35 7.04
C ARG A 98 20.62 5.79 7.59
N SER A 99 20.20 6.76 6.79
CA SER A 99 20.22 8.18 7.19
C SER A 99 19.31 8.45 8.39
N GLU A 100 19.84 9.15 9.39
CA GLU A 100 19.07 9.60 10.57
C GLU A 100 18.01 10.62 10.17
N TYR A 101 18.35 11.51 9.23
CA TYR A 101 17.42 12.47 8.66
C TYR A 101 16.21 11.79 8.02
N LEU A 102 16.44 10.84 7.10
CA LEU A 102 15.34 10.13 6.44
C LEU A 102 14.47 9.35 7.42
N HIS A 103 15.07 8.73 8.44
CA HIS A 103 14.33 8.11 9.53
C HIS A 103 13.43 9.10 10.27
N SER A 104 13.95 10.29 10.59
CA SER A 104 13.15 11.33 11.27
C SER A 104 11.98 11.83 10.42
N ILE A 105 12.16 11.98 9.11
CA ILE A 105 11.09 12.37 8.17
C ILE A 105 10.03 11.29 8.11
N ARG A 106 10.43 10.01 7.93
CA ARG A 106 9.50 8.88 7.94
C ARG A 106 8.67 8.85 9.22
N ASP A 107 9.33 8.89 10.38
CA ASP A 107 8.65 8.76 11.67
C ASP A 107 7.67 9.92 11.93
N ARG A 108 8.01 11.15 11.51
CA ARG A 108 7.10 12.32 11.57
C ARG A 108 5.84 12.10 10.75
N ILE A 109 5.97 11.61 9.51
CA ILE A 109 4.81 11.37 8.64
C ILE A 109 4.00 10.18 9.14
N GLU A 110 4.65 9.05 9.45
CA GLU A 110 4.01 7.83 9.95
C GLU A 110 3.22 8.09 11.23
N ALA A 111 3.76 8.86 12.18
CA ALA A 111 3.07 9.13 13.44
C ALA A 111 1.71 9.81 13.24
N SER A 112 1.68 10.94 12.52
CA SER A 112 0.44 11.66 12.25
C SER A 112 -0.51 10.89 11.34
N TRP A 113 0.04 10.19 10.35
CA TRP A 113 -0.77 9.37 9.44
C TRP A 113 -1.42 8.19 10.15
N GLN A 114 -0.71 7.47 11.02
CA GLN A 114 -1.27 6.34 11.76
C GLN A 114 -2.31 6.78 12.79
N GLU A 115 -2.12 7.92 13.46
CA GLU A 115 -3.16 8.49 14.31
C GLU A 115 -4.45 8.77 13.50
N TRP A 116 -4.29 9.32 12.30
CA TRP A 116 -5.40 9.56 11.39
C TRP A 116 -6.07 8.26 10.92
N GLU A 117 -5.32 7.26 10.44
CA GLU A 117 -5.91 5.98 10.01
C GLU A 117 -6.66 5.29 11.16
N LEU A 118 -6.06 5.23 12.36
CA LEU A 118 -6.69 4.61 13.53
C LEU A 118 -7.94 5.34 14.00
N SER A 119 -8.07 6.65 13.74
CA SER A 119 -9.27 7.42 14.09
C SER A 119 -10.55 6.98 13.35
N HIS A 120 -10.41 6.19 12.27
CA HIS A 120 -11.53 5.64 11.51
C HIS A 120 -12.04 4.30 12.07
N LEU A 121 -11.40 3.76 13.10
CA LEU A 121 -11.70 2.44 13.67
C LEU A 121 -11.95 2.55 15.17
N ASP A 122 -12.86 1.72 15.69
CA ASP A 122 -13.10 1.61 17.14
C ASP A 122 -12.08 0.68 17.79
N VAL A 123 -10.82 1.13 17.88
CA VAL A 123 -9.72 0.38 18.49
C VAL A 123 -10.04 0.00 19.94
N ALA A 124 -10.73 0.87 20.66
CA ALA A 124 -11.12 0.63 22.05
C ALA A 124 -12.14 -0.50 22.20
N ALA A 125 -13.02 -0.72 21.21
CA ALA A 125 -13.89 -1.89 21.16
C ALA A 125 -13.12 -3.16 20.82
N LEU A 126 -12.19 -3.11 19.86
CA LEU A 126 -11.37 -4.27 19.49
C LEU A 126 -10.51 -4.76 20.66
N GLN A 127 -9.91 -3.85 21.42
CA GLN A 127 -9.10 -4.16 22.61
C GLN A 127 -9.86 -4.86 23.74
N LYS A 128 -11.19 -4.88 23.71
CA LYS A 128 -12.03 -5.56 24.70
C LYS A 128 -12.41 -6.98 24.30
N LEU A 129 -12.07 -7.41 23.07
CA LEU A 129 -12.36 -8.75 22.60
C LEU A 129 -11.46 -9.75 23.34
N ASP A 130 -12.06 -10.81 23.89
CA ASP A 130 -11.31 -11.97 24.32
C ASP A 130 -10.90 -12.83 23.10
N VAL A 131 -10.03 -13.82 23.34
CA VAL A 131 -9.48 -14.66 22.26
C VAL A 131 -10.56 -15.38 21.44
N GLU A 132 -11.65 -15.84 22.05
CA GLU A 132 -12.73 -16.53 21.34
C GLU A 132 -13.55 -15.55 20.50
N ALA A 133 -13.82 -14.34 21.02
CA ALA A 133 -14.44 -13.27 20.26
C ALA A 133 -13.58 -12.81 19.08
N VAL A 134 -12.25 -12.76 19.24
CA VAL A 134 -11.28 -12.47 18.16
C VAL A 134 -11.37 -13.52 17.06
N LYS A 135 -11.32 -14.81 17.40
CA LYS A 135 -11.43 -15.90 16.42
C LYS A 135 -12.76 -15.83 15.66
N GLN A 136 -13.87 -15.64 16.37
CA GLN A 136 -15.19 -15.52 15.76
C GLN A 136 -15.30 -14.27 14.86
N ALA A 137 -14.65 -13.17 15.25
CA ALA A 137 -14.58 -11.95 14.47
C ALA A 137 -13.81 -12.14 13.16
N LEU A 138 -12.70 -12.90 13.17
CA LEU A 138 -11.93 -13.22 11.96
C LEU A 138 -12.71 -14.17 11.03
N ILE A 139 -13.33 -15.22 11.58
CA ILE A 139 -14.14 -16.17 10.79
C ILE A 139 -15.29 -15.44 10.10
N SER A 140 -16.07 -14.65 10.83
CA SER A 140 -17.23 -13.95 10.27
C SER A 140 -16.85 -12.93 9.19
N ARG A 141 -15.72 -12.24 9.36
CA ARG A 141 -15.17 -11.36 8.32
C ARG A 141 -14.72 -12.13 7.09
N GLY A 142 -13.99 -13.23 7.29
CA GLY A 142 -13.53 -14.08 6.19
C GLY A 142 -14.69 -14.63 5.37
N GLU A 143 -15.77 -15.09 6.02
CA GLU A 143 -16.98 -15.55 5.34
C GLU A 143 -17.66 -14.45 4.51
N ALA A 144 -17.72 -13.23 5.06
CA ALA A 144 -18.33 -12.09 4.37
C ALA A 144 -17.50 -11.62 3.16
N ASP A 145 -16.17 -11.70 3.26
CA ASP A 145 -15.23 -11.17 2.27
C ASP A 145 -14.77 -12.21 1.23
N LEU A 146 -15.04 -13.49 1.45
CA LEU A 146 -14.72 -14.56 0.50
C LEU A 146 -15.49 -14.40 -0.83
N ASN A 147 -16.76 -13.99 -0.76
CA ASN A 147 -17.63 -13.80 -1.92
C ASN A 147 -18.61 -12.62 -1.68
N PRO A 148 -18.11 -11.38 -1.59
CA PRO A 148 -18.94 -10.22 -1.32
C PRO A 148 -19.90 -9.94 -2.49
N PRO A 149 -21.07 -9.35 -2.23
CA PRO A 149 -21.93 -8.86 -3.30
C PRO A 149 -21.20 -7.78 -4.13
N LEU A 150 -21.52 -7.71 -5.43
CA LEU A 150 -20.92 -6.70 -6.31
C LEU A 150 -21.31 -5.28 -5.86
N SER A 151 -20.31 -4.52 -5.43
CA SER A 151 -20.42 -3.06 -5.29
C SER A 151 -20.59 -2.38 -6.65
N ALA A 152 -20.95 -1.10 -6.65
CA ALA A 152 -21.02 -0.31 -7.89
C ALA A 152 -19.68 -0.28 -8.65
N ASP A 153 -18.58 -0.19 -7.90
CA ASP A 153 -17.23 -0.17 -8.47
C ASP A 153 -16.81 -1.55 -9.00
N SER A 154 -17.11 -2.63 -8.28
CA SER A 154 -16.88 -4.01 -8.76
C SER A 154 -17.71 -4.31 -10.01
N ARG A 155 -18.95 -3.82 -10.05
CA ARG A 155 -19.83 -3.93 -11.22
C ARG A 155 -19.25 -3.21 -12.42
N TYR A 156 -18.80 -1.96 -12.25
CA TYR A 156 -18.15 -1.21 -13.32
C TYR A 156 -16.93 -1.96 -13.88
N LEU A 157 -16.02 -2.40 -13.00
CA LEU A 157 -14.81 -3.11 -13.41
C LEU A 157 -15.16 -4.34 -14.26
N ARG A 158 -16.10 -5.15 -13.77
CA ARG A 158 -16.51 -6.40 -14.40
C ARG A 158 -17.30 -6.19 -15.70
N GLU A 159 -18.33 -5.35 -15.67
CA GLU A 159 -19.39 -5.32 -16.67
C GLU A 159 -19.23 -4.18 -17.68
N GLU A 160 -18.55 -3.09 -17.32
CA GLU A 160 -18.56 -1.83 -18.10
C GLU A 160 -17.18 -1.39 -18.59
N MET A 161 -16.11 -1.68 -17.84
CA MET A 161 -14.76 -1.19 -18.13
C MET A 161 -14.29 -1.52 -19.56
N SER A 162 -13.81 -0.52 -20.28
CA SER A 162 -13.23 -0.62 -21.61
C SER A 162 -11.75 -1.05 -21.55
N GLU A 163 -11.15 -1.31 -22.71
CA GLU A 163 -9.70 -1.59 -22.79
C GLU A 163 -8.85 -0.43 -22.25
N ALA A 164 -9.25 0.83 -22.48
CA ALA A 164 -8.54 2.00 -21.95
C ALA A 164 -8.56 2.01 -20.40
N GLY A 165 -9.71 1.69 -19.80
CA GLY A 165 -9.84 1.50 -18.37
C GLY A 165 -9.02 0.32 -17.86
N TYR A 166 -9.02 -0.80 -18.59
CA TYR A 166 -8.24 -2.00 -18.25
C TYR A 166 -6.72 -1.72 -18.23
N ARG A 167 -6.19 -1.07 -19.28
CA ARG A 167 -4.79 -0.63 -19.33
C ARG A 167 -4.44 0.31 -18.17
N ARG A 168 -5.38 1.17 -17.75
CA ARG A 168 -5.19 2.06 -16.61
C ARG A 168 -5.13 1.30 -15.28
N VAL A 169 -5.97 0.28 -15.10
CA VAL A 169 -5.90 -0.63 -13.95
C VAL A 169 -4.56 -1.38 -13.95
N LEU A 170 -4.10 -1.90 -15.09
CA LEU A 170 -2.79 -2.56 -15.18
C LEU A 170 -1.64 -1.61 -14.85
N ALA A 171 -1.67 -0.38 -15.35
CA ALA A 171 -0.63 0.61 -15.07
C ALA A 171 -0.53 0.95 -13.58
N ILE A 172 -1.67 1.08 -12.88
CA ILE A 172 -1.65 1.32 -11.43
C ILE A 172 -1.28 0.04 -10.67
N GLY A 173 -1.85 -1.10 -11.06
CA GLY A 173 -1.59 -2.40 -10.44
C GLY A 173 -0.15 -2.87 -10.58
N SER A 174 0.57 -2.45 -11.63
CA SER A 174 1.99 -2.79 -11.82
C SER A 174 2.89 -2.24 -10.71
N PHE A 175 2.42 -1.22 -9.98
CA PHE A 175 3.13 -0.68 -8.82
C PHE A 175 3.39 -1.76 -7.76
N ASP A 176 2.44 -2.68 -7.56
CA ASP A 176 2.59 -3.78 -6.60
C ASP A 176 2.83 -5.13 -7.27
N GLY A 177 2.11 -5.43 -8.35
CA GLY A 177 2.17 -6.73 -9.02
C GLY A 177 3.55 -7.08 -9.60
N LEU A 178 4.38 -6.09 -9.95
CA LEU A 178 5.75 -6.34 -10.42
C LEU A 178 6.74 -6.66 -9.28
N VAL A 179 6.40 -6.32 -8.04
CA VAL A 179 7.25 -6.51 -6.85
C VAL A 179 6.59 -7.38 -5.77
N GLU A 180 5.51 -8.07 -6.13
CA GLU A 180 4.74 -8.94 -5.25
C GLU A 180 5.59 -9.93 -4.44
N GLY A 181 5.18 -10.14 -3.19
CA GLY A 181 5.87 -10.98 -2.21
C GLY A 181 7.07 -10.31 -1.53
N SER A 182 7.63 -9.22 -2.09
CA SER A 182 8.90 -8.66 -1.60
C SER A 182 8.86 -8.18 -0.14
N ARG A 183 7.76 -7.55 0.28
CA ARG A 183 7.62 -6.99 1.64
C ARG A 183 7.47 -8.08 2.71
N MET A 184 6.85 -9.21 2.35
CA MET A 184 6.64 -10.33 3.26
C MET A 184 7.97 -10.96 3.72
N CYS A 185 9.03 -10.86 2.92
CA CYS A 185 10.37 -11.32 3.29
C CYS A 185 10.86 -10.71 4.64
N SER A 186 10.51 -9.46 4.94
CA SER A 186 10.94 -8.75 6.16
C SER A 186 10.39 -9.33 7.47
N ILE A 187 9.32 -10.14 7.42
CA ILE A 187 8.72 -10.75 8.62
C ILE A 187 9.15 -12.21 8.86
N LEU A 188 9.91 -12.81 7.93
CA LEU A 188 10.30 -14.21 8.01
C LEU A 188 11.67 -14.45 8.67
N GLY A 189 12.37 -13.38 9.09
CA GLY A 189 13.58 -13.51 9.91
C GLY A 189 13.25 -13.77 11.37
N GLY A 190 13.76 -14.85 11.98
CA GLY A 190 13.55 -15.15 13.40
C GLY A 190 13.54 -16.65 13.73
N ALA A 191 13.02 -16.98 14.92
CA ALA A 191 12.93 -18.36 15.40
C ALA A 191 11.68 -19.08 14.84
N ALA A 192 11.91 -20.10 14.01
CA ALA A 192 10.87 -20.84 13.31
C ALA A 192 9.90 -21.59 14.24
N ASN A 193 8.63 -21.60 13.84
CA ASN A 193 7.55 -22.42 14.35
C ASN A 193 6.57 -22.74 13.19
N GLU A 194 5.49 -23.46 13.46
CA GLU A 194 4.50 -23.84 12.42
C GLU A 194 3.90 -22.63 11.68
N VAL A 195 3.60 -21.53 12.39
CA VAL A 195 3.10 -20.30 11.76
C VAL A 195 4.14 -19.72 10.80
N GLN A 196 5.41 -19.64 11.21
CA GLN A 196 6.49 -19.13 10.36
C GLN A 196 6.76 -20.06 9.17
N ALA A 197 6.61 -21.38 9.34
CA ALA A 197 6.72 -22.35 8.24
C ALA A 197 5.58 -22.19 7.22
N THR A 198 4.35 -21.95 7.68
CA THR A 198 3.20 -21.66 6.80
C THR A 198 3.39 -20.36 6.03
N LEU A 199 3.84 -19.30 6.69
CA LEU A 199 4.16 -18.03 6.01
C LEU A 199 5.27 -18.23 4.97
N PHE A 200 6.33 -18.97 5.30
CA PHE A 200 7.38 -19.27 4.32
C PHE A 200 6.83 -20.06 3.11
N ARG A 201 5.88 -20.98 3.32
CA ARG A 201 5.21 -21.72 2.25
C ARG A 201 4.43 -20.79 1.32
N VAL A 202 3.66 -19.84 1.86
CA VAL A 202 2.96 -18.81 1.08
C VAL A 202 3.97 -18.01 0.24
N LEU A 203 5.03 -17.45 0.86
CA LEU A 203 6.05 -16.71 0.13
C LEU A 203 6.72 -17.54 -0.99
N LEU A 204 6.98 -18.82 -0.73
CA LEU A 204 7.60 -19.70 -1.71
C LEU A 204 6.70 -19.91 -2.94
N GLU A 205 5.38 -20.03 -2.73
CA GLU A 205 4.39 -20.11 -3.82
C GLU A 205 4.35 -18.78 -4.61
N GLU A 206 4.30 -17.62 -3.94
CA GLU A 206 4.38 -16.28 -4.58
C GLU A 206 5.65 -16.10 -5.45
N TYR A 207 6.76 -16.67 -5.00
CA TYR A 207 8.05 -16.67 -5.71
C TYR A 207 8.15 -17.78 -6.78
N GLY A 208 7.05 -18.42 -7.15
CA GLY A 208 7.02 -19.46 -8.19
C GLY A 208 7.87 -20.68 -7.83
N ASN A 209 7.96 -21.00 -6.54
CA ASN A 209 8.87 -22.00 -5.97
C ASN A 209 10.34 -21.75 -6.36
N GLY A 210 10.75 -20.47 -6.40
CA GLY A 210 12.11 -20.03 -6.75
C GLY A 210 12.42 -20.06 -8.24
N ARG A 211 11.43 -20.26 -9.11
CA ARG A 211 11.61 -20.22 -10.58
C ARG A 211 11.07 -18.90 -11.11
N LEU A 212 11.95 -18.04 -11.64
CA LEU A 212 11.56 -16.73 -12.16
C LEU A 212 10.40 -16.82 -13.17
N SER A 213 10.45 -17.78 -14.10
CA SER A 213 9.38 -18.00 -15.08
C SER A 213 8.02 -18.39 -14.50
N ARG A 214 7.95 -18.71 -13.21
CA ARG A 214 6.73 -19.01 -12.46
C ARG A 214 6.45 -18.01 -11.34
N LYS A 215 7.35 -17.04 -11.10
CA LYS A 215 7.09 -15.97 -10.12
C LYS A 215 5.86 -15.21 -10.59
N HIS A 216 4.96 -14.88 -9.67
CA HIS A 216 3.70 -14.21 -10.01
C HIS A 216 3.92 -12.89 -10.79
N SER A 217 4.93 -12.11 -10.39
CA SER A 217 5.31 -10.88 -11.11
C SER A 217 5.74 -11.09 -12.58
N THR A 218 6.17 -12.30 -12.97
CA THR A 218 6.44 -12.62 -14.39
C THR A 218 5.15 -12.70 -15.20
N TYR A 219 4.07 -13.24 -14.63
CA TYR A 219 2.75 -13.23 -15.28
C TYR A 219 2.21 -11.80 -15.36
N PHE A 220 2.44 -10.96 -14.35
CA PHE A 220 2.05 -9.55 -14.41
C PHE A 220 2.79 -8.79 -15.52
N ALA A 221 4.12 -8.98 -15.61
CA ALA A 221 4.92 -8.41 -16.69
C ALA A 221 4.46 -8.90 -18.08
N GLN A 222 4.07 -10.18 -18.19
CA GLN A 222 3.52 -10.72 -19.43
C GLN A 222 2.20 -10.05 -19.80
N MET A 223 1.28 -9.82 -18.85
CA MET A 223 0.04 -9.07 -19.12
C MET A 223 0.34 -7.68 -19.68
N LEU A 224 1.28 -6.94 -19.07
CA LEU A 224 1.69 -5.61 -19.56
C LEU A 224 2.25 -5.69 -20.99
N SER A 225 3.08 -6.71 -21.27
CA SER A 225 3.69 -6.90 -22.59
C SER A 225 2.66 -7.12 -23.71
N GLU A 226 1.57 -7.82 -23.44
CA GLU A 226 0.46 -8.03 -24.41
C GLU A 226 -0.19 -6.71 -24.86
N PHE A 227 -0.14 -5.68 -24.03
CA PHE A 227 -0.63 -4.34 -24.36
C PHE A 227 0.45 -3.39 -24.90
N GLY A 228 1.69 -3.86 -25.06
CA GLY A 228 2.85 -3.04 -25.40
C GLY A 228 3.23 -2.03 -24.31
N MET A 229 2.93 -2.34 -23.05
CA MET A 229 3.20 -1.49 -21.89
C MET A 229 4.60 -1.72 -21.35
N HIS A 230 5.12 -0.74 -20.61
CA HIS A 230 6.37 -0.85 -19.87
C HIS A 230 6.24 -1.92 -18.79
N THR A 231 7.25 -2.77 -18.67
CA THR A 231 7.28 -3.90 -17.73
C THR A 231 8.22 -3.66 -16.56
N GLU A 232 8.93 -2.53 -16.57
CA GLU A 232 9.83 -2.12 -15.51
C GLU A 232 9.02 -1.72 -14.26
N PRO A 233 9.44 -2.15 -13.05
CA PRO A 233 8.87 -1.65 -11.82
C PRO A 233 8.90 -0.11 -11.77
N GLU A 234 7.89 0.49 -11.15
CA GLU A 234 7.76 1.95 -10.99
C GLU A 234 7.57 2.76 -12.32
N ALA A 235 7.47 2.11 -13.49
CA ALA A 235 7.31 2.82 -14.78
C ALA A 235 6.08 3.75 -14.86
N TYR A 236 5.04 3.43 -14.09
CA TYR A 236 3.78 4.18 -14.03
C TYR A 236 3.56 4.87 -12.68
N PHE A 237 4.62 5.11 -11.90
CA PHE A 237 4.54 5.69 -10.56
C PHE A 237 3.72 6.99 -10.49
N ASP A 238 3.80 7.83 -11.52
CA ASP A 238 3.05 9.08 -11.59
C ASP A 238 1.53 8.92 -11.67
N LEU A 239 1.04 7.74 -12.09
CA LEU A 239 -0.39 7.43 -12.17
C LEU A 239 -0.96 6.85 -10.87
N VAL A 240 -0.10 6.46 -9.93
CA VAL A 240 -0.51 5.78 -8.70
C VAL A 240 -1.16 6.79 -7.76
N PRO A 241 -2.45 6.59 -7.41
CA PRO A 241 -3.15 7.51 -6.51
C PRO A 241 -2.64 7.33 -5.07
N TRP A 242 -2.81 8.36 -4.24
CA TRP A 242 -2.26 8.37 -2.88
C TRP A 242 -2.81 7.23 -2.02
N GLU A 243 -4.04 6.81 -2.29
CA GLU A 243 -4.74 5.72 -1.61
C GLU A 243 -4.02 4.38 -1.81
N VAL A 244 -3.51 4.12 -3.01
CA VAL A 244 -2.72 2.91 -3.33
C VAL A 244 -1.34 2.99 -2.70
N LEU A 245 -0.69 4.16 -2.74
CA LEU A 245 0.58 4.38 -2.05
C LEU A 245 0.45 4.18 -0.53
N ALA A 246 -0.66 4.66 0.05
CA ALA A 246 -0.97 4.51 1.46
C ALA A 246 -1.08 3.02 1.84
N ALA A 247 -1.79 2.20 1.05
CA ALA A 247 -1.86 0.75 1.28
C ALA A 247 -0.46 0.10 1.26
N ALA A 248 0.37 0.41 0.26
CA ALA A 248 1.73 -0.13 0.17
C ALA A 248 2.63 0.34 1.33
N ASN A 249 2.58 1.62 1.70
CA ASN A 249 3.34 2.17 2.82
C ASN A 249 2.89 1.60 4.17
N HIS A 250 1.60 1.26 4.32
CA HIS A 250 1.11 0.62 5.53
C HIS A 250 1.71 -0.78 5.66
N ASN A 251 1.75 -1.54 4.57
CA ASN A 251 2.42 -2.83 4.55
C ASN A 251 3.91 -2.72 4.95
N PHE A 252 4.65 -1.71 4.45
CA PHE A 252 6.02 -1.44 4.90
C PHE A 252 6.12 -1.11 6.40
N LEU A 253 5.20 -0.31 6.94
CA LEU A 253 5.17 0.00 8.38
C LEU A 253 4.99 -1.29 9.21
N LEU A 254 4.05 -2.14 8.80
CA LEU A 254 3.69 -3.36 9.54
C LEU A 254 4.80 -4.42 9.50
N THR A 255 5.48 -4.58 8.36
CA THR A 255 6.55 -5.60 8.20
C THR A 255 7.85 -5.22 8.90
N GLU A 256 8.12 -3.92 9.00
CA GLU A 256 9.36 -3.39 9.57
C GLU A 256 9.28 -3.21 11.09
N ARG A 257 8.08 -3.13 11.67
CA ARG A 257 7.87 -3.08 13.12
C ARG A 257 7.38 -4.41 13.65
N LYS A 258 8.27 -5.17 14.31
CA LYS A 258 7.93 -6.51 14.84
C LYS A 258 6.82 -6.51 15.91
N ARG A 259 6.57 -5.38 16.59
CA ARG A 259 5.38 -5.21 17.46
C ARG A 259 4.06 -5.30 16.69
N TYR A 260 4.07 -5.08 15.38
CA TYR A 260 2.92 -5.18 14.49
C TYR A 260 2.84 -6.52 13.76
N PHE A 261 3.58 -7.54 14.20
CA PHE A 261 3.54 -8.86 13.58
C PHE A 261 2.12 -9.45 13.53
N LEU A 262 1.36 -9.40 14.63
CA LEU A 262 -0.04 -9.84 14.63
C LEU A 262 -0.90 -9.01 13.66
N ARG A 263 -0.74 -7.69 13.69
CA ARG A 263 -1.46 -6.77 12.81
C ARG A 263 -1.19 -7.05 11.32
N TYR A 264 0.06 -7.26 10.94
CA TYR A 264 0.43 -7.66 9.59
C TYR A 264 -0.27 -8.95 9.16
N ASN A 265 -0.24 -9.98 10.00
CA ASN A 265 -0.85 -11.27 9.66
C ASN A 265 -2.38 -11.19 9.60
N GLY A 266 -3.00 -10.28 10.35
CA GLY A 266 -4.41 -9.95 10.21
C GLY A 266 -4.75 -9.35 8.85
N GLY A 267 -3.98 -8.35 8.42
CA GLY A 267 -4.12 -7.73 7.09
C GLY A 267 -3.85 -8.71 5.95
N LEU A 268 -2.78 -9.52 6.06
CA LEU A 268 -2.48 -10.58 5.08
C LEU A 268 -3.61 -11.61 5.02
N THR A 269 -4.24 -11.95 6.14
CA THR A 269 -5.42 -12.84 6.15
C THR A 269 -6.58 -12.25 5.34
N TYR A 270 -6.87 -10.95 5.48
CA TYR A 270 -7.87 -10.30 4.64
C TYR A 270 -7.48 -10.36 3.17
N PHE A 271 -6.24 -10.01 2.83
CA PHE A 271 -5.75 -9.99 1.45
C PHE A 271 -5.95 -11.35 0.76
N GLU A 272 -5.51 -12.44 1.40
CA GLU A 272 -5.62 -13.80 0.84
C GLU A 272 -7.06 -14.31 0.76
N VAL A 273 -7.96 -13.83 1.63
CA VAL A 273 -9.38 -14.23 1.59
C VAL A 273 -10.16 -13.45 0.53
N ALA A 274 -9.94 -12.13 0.43
CA ALA A 274 -10.72 -11.23 -0.40
C ALA A 274 -10.16 -11.09 -1.83
N GLY A 275 -8.85 -11.29 -2.03
CA GLY A 275 -8.14 -11.16 -3.30
C GLY A 275 -8.84 -11.88 -4.47
N PRO A 276 -9.19 -13.18 -4.34
CA PRO A 276 -9.87 -13.93 -5.40
C PRO A 276 -11.16 -13.28 -5.91
N ALA A 277 -11.97 -12.70 -5.03
CA ALA A 277 -13.20 -12.03 -5.43
C ALA A 277 -12.92 -10.79 -6.29
N ALA A 278 -11.87 -10.01 -5.96
CA ALA A 278 -11.44 -8.88 -6.76
C ALA A 278 -10.88 -9.34 -8.13
N TYR A 279 -10.01 -10.35 -8.14
CA TYR A 279 -9.41 -10.87 -9.38
C TYR A 279 -10.44 -11.46 -10.35
N ARG A 280 -11.51 -12.08 -9.84
CA ARG A 280 -12.64 -12.55 -10.68
C ARG A 280 -13.31 -11.40 -11.45
N ASN A 281 -13.35 -10.19 -10.90
CA ASN A 281 -13.91 -9.03 -11.62
C ASN A 281 -13.01 -8.61 -12.78
N TYR A 282 -11.68 -8.57 -12.58
CA TYR A 282 -10.72 -8.25 -13.64
C TYR A 282 -10.67 -9.33 -14.72
N LEU A 283 -10.73 -10.60 -14.33
CA LEU A 283 -10.80 -11.72 -15.28
C LEU A 283 -12.07 -11.65 -16.14
N ALA A 284 -13.23 -11.40 -15.52
CA ALA A 284 -14.48 -11.27 -16.26
C ALA A 284 -14.47 -10.07 -17.24
N ALA A 285 -13.84 -8.95 -16.84
CA ALA A 285 -13.62 -7.82 -17.73
C ALA A 285 -12.74 -8.20 -18.94
N ALA A 286 -11.65 -8.90 -18.68
CA ALA A 286 -10.73 -9.36 -19.72
C ALA A 286 -11.38 -10.33 -20.72
N GLN A 287 -12.19 -11.26 -20.23
CA GLN A 287 -12.96 -12.19 -21.06
C GLN A 287 -13.99 -11.46 -21.93
N ARG A 288 -14.71 -10.49 -21.37
CA ARG A 288 -15.67 -9.65 -22.11
C ARG A 288 -14.99 -8.82 -23.21
N LEU A 289 -13.75 -8.39 -22.97
CA LEU A 289 -12.93 -7.66 -23.93
C LEU A 289 -12.19 -8.57 -24.92
N GLU A 290 -12.42 -9.89 -24.87
CA GLU A 290 -11.79 -10.89 -25.74
C GLU A 290 -10.25 -10.85 -25.72
N LEU A 291 -9.66 -10.55 -24.55
CA LEU A 291 -8.21 -10.48 -24.38
C LEU A 291 -7.53 -11.86 -24.48
N SER A 292 -6.22 -11.85 -24.77
CA SER A 292 -5.43 -13.07 -24.86
C SER A 292 -5.30 -13.80 -23.52
N GLN A 293 -5.01 -15.10 -23.54
CA GLN A 293 -4.73 -15.88 -22.33
C GLN A 293 -3.55 -15.32 -21.53
N ALA A 294 -2.53 -14.82 -22.23
CA ALA A 294 -1.38 -14.16 -21.62
C ALA A 294 -1.80 -12.88 -20.87
N ALA A 295 -2.77 -12.12 -21.40
CA ALA A 295 -3.32 -10.92 -20.77
C ALA A 295 -4.24 -11.21 -19.56
N MET A 296 -4.56 -12.48 -19.30
CA MET A 296 -5.40 -12.93 -18.18
C MET A 296 -4.64 -13.76 -17.13
N GLY A 297 -3.44 -14.23 -17.47
CA GLY A 297 -2.76 -15.30 -16.75
C GLY A 297 -2.48 -15.03 -15.27
N TYR A 298 -2.17 -13.78 -14.90
CA TYR A 298 -1.95 -13.41 -13.50
C TYR A 298 -3.23 -13.50 -12.67
N TRP A 299 -4.39 -13.10 -13.22
CA TRP A 299 -5.68 -13.20 -12.51
C TRP A 299 -6.10 -14.65 -12.34
N GLU A 300 -5.93 -15.47 -13.38
CA GLU A 300 -6.27 -16.91 -13.30
C GLU A 300 -5.38 -17.67 -12.31
N LEU A 301 -4.11 -17.27 -12.18
CA LEU A 301 -3.17 -17.84 -11.23
C LEU A 301 -3.65 -17.62 -9.79
N HIS A 302 -3.90 -16.36 -9.41
CA HIS A 302 -4.35 -16.00 -8.07
C HIS A 302 -5.70 -16.62 -7.72
N ILE A 303 -6.66 -16.63 -8.66
CA ILE A 303 -7.96 -17.29 -8.42
C ILE A 303 -7.79 -18.79 -8.11
N ARG A 304 -6.77 -19.44 -8.67
CA ARG A 304 -6.53 -20.89 -8.48
C ARG A 304 -5.78 -21.19 -7.19
N GLU A 305 -4.75 -20.42 -6.87
CA GLU A 305 -3.86 -20.70 -5.74
C GLU A 305 -4.42 -20.14 -4.41
N ASP A 306 -5.05 -18.97 -4.43
CA ASP A 306 -5.36 -18.20 -3.22
C ASP A 306 -6.53 -18.75 -2.40
N GLU A 307 -7.43 -19.58 -2.98
CA GLU A 307 -8.46 -20.25 -2.17
C GLU A 307 -7.85 -21.15 -1.08
N ARG A 308 -6.60 -21.62 -1.29
CA ARG A 308 -5.82 -22.33 -0.28
C ARG A 308 -5.11 -21.36 0.66
N HIS A 309 -4.57 -20.25 0.15
CA HIS A 309 -3.86 -19.26 0.96
C HIS A 309 -4.77 -18.62 1.99
N GLY A 310 -5.99 -18.24 1.61
CA GLY A 310 -6.97 -17.68 2.55
C GLY A 310 -7.27 -18.63 3.72
N ARG A 311 -7.39 -19.94 3.44
CA ARG A 311 -7.56 -20.96 4.48
C ARG A 311 -6.33 -21.12 5.35
N TRP A 312 -5.14 -21.17 4.76
CA TRP A 312 -3.88 -21.24 5.52
C TRP A 312 -3.69 -20.02 6.42
N MET A 313 -3.97 -18.82 5.90
CA MET A 313 -3.85 -17.61 6.68
C MET A 313 -4.86 -17.57 7.82
N LEU A 314 -6.09 -18.03 7.62
CA LEU A 314 -7.08 -18.10 8.69
C LEU A 314 -6.73 -19.21 9.71
N ASP A 315 -6.68 -20.45 9.26
CA ASP A 315 -6.64 -21.65 10.11
C ASP A 315 -5.24 -21.96 10.64
N ASP A 316 -4.19 -21.79 9.82
CA ASP A 316 -2.81 -22.18 10.15
C ASP A 316 -1.95 -20.99 10.65
N VAL A 317 -2.42 -19.75 10.49
CA VAL A 317 -1.69 -18.53 10.91
C VAL A 317 -2.49 -17.72 11.94
N ALA A 318 -3.67 -17.21 11.61
CA ALA A 318 -4.40 -16.29 12.46
C ALA A 318 -4.95 -16.98 13.72
N MET A 319 -5.55 -18.17 13.61
CA MET A 319 -6.05 -18.91 14.79
C MET A 319 -4.91 -19.26 15.78
N PRO A 320 -3.77 -19.85 15.36
CA PRO A 320 -2.68 -20.15 16.28
C PRO A 320 -2.02 -18.91 16.87
N LEU A 321 -1.97 -17.79 16.14
CA LEU A 321 -1.48 -16.52 16.68
C LEU A 321 -2.42 -15.94 17.74
N ALA A 322 -3.74 -16.04 17.55
CA ALA A 322 -4.72 -15.63 18.55
C ALA A 322 -4.56 -16.45 19.85
N ASP A 323 -4.38 -17.77 19.73
CA ASP A 323 -4.13 -18.65 20.88
C ASP A 323 -2.81 -18.36 21.60
N ARG A 324 -1.77 -18.01 20.84
CA ARG A 324 -0.43 -17.73 21.38
C ARG A 324 -0.34 -16.39 22.10
N TYR A 325 -1.13 -15.40 21.69
CA TYR A 325 -1.08 -14.02 22.18
C TYR A 325 -2.47 -13.53 22.58
N PRO A 326 -3.14 -14.15 23.58
CA PRO A 326 -4.54 -13.85 23.88
C PRO A 326 -4.79 -12.38 24.26
N ASP A 327 -3.83 -11.73 24.93
CA ASP A 327 -3.95 -10.32 25.35
C ASP A 327 -3.74 -9.31 24.20
N ASP A 328 -3.06 -9.71 23.12
CA ASP A 328 -2.77 -8.88 21.94
C ASP A 328 -3.51 -9.38 20.68
N ALA A 329 -4.35 -10.41 20.78
CA ALA A 329 -5.00 -11.06 19.63
C ALA A 329 -5.91 -10.11 18.84
N TRP A 330 -6.44 -9.07 19.49
CA TRP A 330 -7.21 -8.00 18.87
C TRP A 330 -6.46 -7.27 17.73
N GLU A 331 -5.11 -7.29 17.75
CA GLU A 331 -4.28 -6.74 16.67
C GLU A 331 -4.51 -7.46 15.34
N LEU A 332 -4.86 -8.76 15.34
CA LEU A 332 -5.21 -9.50 14.12
C LEU A 332 -6.48 -8.92 13.47
N VAL A 333 -7.50 -8.63 14.29
CA VAL A 333 -8.76 -8.04 13.79
C VAL A 333 -8.53 -6.60 13.34
N LEU A 334 -7.73 -5.83 14.09
CA LEU A 334 -7.36 -4.48 13.69
C LEU A 334 -6.65 -4.49 12.33
N GLY A 335 -5.66 -5.37 12.14
CA GLY A 335 -4.93 -5.48 10.88
C GLY A 335 -5.83 -5.85 9.70
N TYR A 336 -6.75 -6.80 9.93
CA TYR A 336 -7.75 -7.19 8.94
C TYR A 336 -8.62 -5.97 8.53
N ASP A 337 -9.16 -5.25 9.52
CA ASP A 337 -10.04 -4.10 9.28
C ASP A 337 -9.32 -2.92 8.63
N GLN A 338 -8.04 -2.69 8.99
CA GLN A 338 -7.20 -1.66 8.35
C GLN A 338 -6.94 -1.98 6.89
N GLU A 339 -6.51 -3.22 6.58
CA GLU A 339 -6.23 -3.62 5.20
C GLU A 339 -7.48 -3.49 4.32
N LYS A 340 -8.64 -3.91 4.85
CA LYS A 340 -9.92 -3.74 4.16
C LYS A 340 -10.29 -2.29 3.91
N LEU A 341 -10.27 -1.45 4.95
CA LEU A 341 -10.65 -0.05 4.84
C LEU A 341 -9.76 0.71 3.84
N MET A 342 -8.45 0.46 3.90
CA MET A 342 -7.49 1.07 2.99
C MET A 342 -7.63 0.52 1.57
N GLY A 343 -7.87 -0.79 1.43
CA GLY A 343 -8.13 -1.47 0.16
C GLY A 343 -9.38 -0.95 -0.54
N ASP A 344 -10.49 -0.75 0.18
CA ASP A 344 -11.74 -0.19 -0.36
C ASP A 344 -11.52 1.23 -0.90
N ARG A 345 -10.76 2.05 -0.16
CA ARG A 345 -10.39 3.41 -0.55
C ARG A 345 -9.48 3.41 -1.79
N ALA A 346 -8.50 2.52 -1.84
CA ALA A 346 -7.61 2.34 -2.98
C ALA A 346 -8.34 1.84 -4.23
N GLY A 347 -9.22 0.83 -4.09
CA GLY A 347 -10.04 0.29 -5.18
C GLY A 347 -10.93 1.35 -5.81
N SER A 348 -11.57 2.18 -4.98
CA SER A 348 -12.38 3.32 -5.44
C SER A 348 -11.54 4.34 -6.23
N ALA A 349 -10.31 4.63 -5.80
CA ALA A 349 -9.39 5.52 -6.50
C ALA A 349 -8.93 4.95 -7.86
N VAL A 350 -8.65 3.65 -7.91
CA VAL A 350 -8.33 2.94 -9.17
C VAL A 350 -9.49 3.02 -10.15
N VAL A 351 -10.72 2.80 -9.69
CA VAL A 351 -11.93 2.91 -10.54
C VAL A 351 -12.14 4.32 -11.07
N ARG A 352 -11.97 5.36 -10.23
CA ARG A 352 -12.00 6.76 -10.68
C ARG A 352 -10.98 7.02 -11.79
N SER A 353 -9.74 6.59 -11.55
CA SER A 353 -8.62 6.76 -12.50
C SER A 353 -8.87 6.02 -13.82
N ALA A 354 -9.43 4.81 -13.77
CA ALA A 354 -9.85 4.06 -14.96
C ALA A 354 -10.90 4.86 -15.76
N LYS A 355 -11.98 5.33 -15.11
CA LYS A 355 -13.03 6.13 -15.75
C LYS A 355 -12.49 7.42 -16.38
N ASP A 356 -11.50 8.07 -15.77
CA ASP A 356 -10.82 9.24 -16.34
C ASP A 356 -10.06 8.90 -17.62
N ALA A 357 -9.35 7.77 -17.65
CA ALA A 357 -8.66 7.30 -18.84
C ALA A 357 -9.64 7.00 -19.98
N GLU A 358 -10.81 6.43 -19.69
CA GLU A 358 -11.84 6.19 -20.70
C GLU A 358 -12.43 7.48 -21.27
N ARG A 359 -12.59 8.52 -20.43
CA ARG A 359 -13.05 9.83 -20.87
C ARG A 359 -12.03 10.51 -21.78
N ALA A 360 -10.74 10.38 -21.47
CA ALA A 360 -9.67 10.96 -22.27
C ALA A 360 -9.45 10.25 -23.62
N ALA A 361 -9.88 8.99 -23.73
CA ALA A 361 -9.78 8.20 -24.96
C ALA A 361 -10.97 8.40 -25.93
N LYS A 362 -12.01 9.13 -25.50
CA LYS A 362 -13.15 9.54 -26.34
C LYS A 362 -12.89 10.93 -26.92
#